data_AF-A0AAN6BK04-F1
#
_entry.id   AF-A0AAN6BK04-F1
#
_cell.length_a   1.000
_cell.length_b   1.000
_cell.length_c   1.000
_cell.angle_alpha   90.00
_cell.angle_beta   90.00
_cell.angle_gamma   90.00
#
_symmetry.space_group_name_H-M   'P 1'
#
loop_
_entity.id
_entity.type
_entity.pdbx_description
1 polymer ?
#
loop_
_entity_poly.entity_id
_entity_poly.type
_entity_poly.pdbx_seq_one_letter_code
_entity_poly.pdbx_strand_id
1 'polypeptide(L)'
;MITHGPPAGVLDTVVNGGSVGCEGLFAAVKRARPRVHVFGHIHEGYGALRGEWRADTTLGGTKVVCDEDRVREERGAYVDVSADSGRPLRFGEETLFVNASVLNERYRAVNAPWVVDLDLPVAS
;
A
#
# COMPACT_ATOMS: atom_id res chain seq x y z
N MET A 1 -2.24 10.09 1.22
CA MET A 1 -0.86 10.62 1.15
C MET A 1 -0.18 10.02 -0.07
N ILE A 2 0.62 10.80 -0.81
CA ILE A 2 1.35 10.30 -1.97
C ILE A 2 2.81 10.71 -1.81
N THR A 3 3.74 9.77 -1.95
CA THR A 3 5.19 9.99 -1.95
C THR A 3 5.86 9.23 -3.08
N HIS A 4 7.11 9.56 -3.40
CA HIS A 4 7.85 8.80 -4.41
C HIS A 4 8.24 7.41 -3.90
N GLY A 5 8.91 7.34 -2.74
CA GLY A 5 9.38 6.10 -2.13
C GLY A 5 8.60 5.71 -0.86
N PRO A 6 8.88 4.50 -0.33
CA PRO A 6 8.16 3.93 0.80
C PRO A 6 8.59 4.49 2.17
N PRO A 7 7.69 4.46 3.18
CA PRO A 7 8.11 4.56 4.58
C PRO A 7 8.85 3.30 5.02
N ALA A 8 9.71 3.42 6.04
CA ALA A 8 10.47 2.30 6.59
C ALA A 8 9.56 1.14 7.02
N GLY A 9 9.94 -0.09 6.64
CA GLY A 9 9.26 -1.34 7.00
C GLY A 9 7.96 -1.62 6.25
N VAL A 10 7.62 -0.82 5.23
CA VAL A 10 6.39 -0.99 4.45
C VAL A 10 6.71 -1.10 2.96
N LEU A 11 6.64 -2.34 2.44
CA LEU A 11 6.86 -2.62 1.01
C LEU A 11 8.17 -2.00 0.47
N ASP A 12 9.21 -2.02 1.30
CA ASP A 12 10.47 -1.32 1.10
C ASP A 12 11.70 -2.24 1.09
N THR A 13 11.47 -3.54 0.99
CA THR A 13 12.54 -4.54 0.92
C THR A 13 13.03 -4.69 -0.51
N VAL A 14 14.35 -4.67 -0.69
CA VAL A 14 15.05 -4.96 -1.95
C VAL A 14 15.78 -6.30 -1.84
N VAL A 15 15.88 -7.08 -2.93
CA VAL A 15 16.35 -8.48 -2.90
C VAL A 15 17.75 -8.65 -2.28
N ASN A 16 18.63 -7.65 -2.43
CA ASN A 16 20.04 -7.72 -1.98
C ASN A 16 20.46 -6.60 -1.02
N GLY A 17 19.53 -5.75 -0.56
CA GLY A 17 19.86 -4.52 0.19
C GLY A 17 19.07 -4.31 1.49
N GLY A 18 18.20 -5.26 1.87
CA GLY A 18 17.38 -5.14 3.06
C GLY A 18 16.25 -4.12 2.90
N SER A 19 15.84 -3.48 3.99
CA SER A 19 14.78 -2.47 4.04
C SER A 19 15.38 -1.08 3.84
N VAL A 20 14.84 -0.32 2.87
CA VAL A 20 15.38 0.98 2.44
C VAL A 20 14.38 2.14 2.58
N GLY A 21 13.26 1.91 3.24
CA GLY A 21 12.24 2.94 3.45
C GLY A 21 12.69 4.02 4.43
N CYS A 22 12.05 5.19 4.34
CA CYS A 22 12.42 6.35 5.16
C CYS A 22 11.76 6.31 6.54
N GLU A 23 12.55 6.35 7.62
CA GLU A 23 12.06 6.38 9.00
C GLU A 23 11.28 7.66 9.33
N GLY A 24 11.77 8.81 8.86
CA GLY A 24 11.09 10.09 9.03
C GLY A 24 9.72 10.12 8.34
N LEU A 25 9.61 9.49 7.17
CA LEU A 25 8.34 9.32 6.47
C LEU A 25 7.42 8.37 7.24
N PHE A 26 7.93 7.25 7.77
CA PHE A 26 7.14 6.36 8.63
C PHE A 26 6.58 7.11 9.84
N ALA A 27 7.38 7.92 10.53
CA ALA A 27 6.93 8.75 11.65
C ALA A 27 5.86 9.76 11.23
N ALA A 28 5.98 10.37 10.04
CA ALA A 28 4.98 11.27 9.50
C ALA A 28 3.66 10.56 9.18
N VAL A 29 3.71 9.39 8.54
CA VAL A 29 2.54 8.57 8.21
C VAL A 29 1.84 8.08 9.48
N LYS A 30 2.61 7.57 10.44
CA LYS A 30 2.14 7.13 11.76
C LYS A 30 1.39 8.24 12.52
N ARG A 31 1.85 9.49 12.41
CA ARG A 31 1.17 10.65 12.99
C ARG A 31 -0.09 11.03 12.21
N ALA A 32 -0.01 11.06 10.88
CA ALA A 32 -1.10 11.51 10.02
C ALA A 32 -2.23 10.48 9.85
N ARG A 33 -1.92 9.19 9.99
CA ARG A 33 -2.81 8.02 9.80
C ARG A 33 -3.74 8.17 8.58
N PRO A 34 -3.19 8.36 7.36
CA PRO A 34 -4.01 8.53 6.17
C PRO A 34 -4.81 7.26 5.88
N ARG A 35 -5.98 7.38 5.25
CA ARG A 35 -6.74 6.21 4.75
C ARG A 35 -5.91 5.39 3.76
N VAL A 36 -5.23 6.09 2.84
CA VAL A 36 -4.36 5.50 1.83
C VAL A 36 -3.01 6.22 1.75
N HIS A 37 -1.94 5.46 1.63
CA HIS A 37 -0.60 5.95 1.30
C HIS A 37 -0.09 5.25 0.04
N VAL A 38 0.01 6.01 -1.06
CA VAL A 38 0.52 5.51 -2.34
C VAL A 38 1.96 5.96 -2.55
N PHE A 39 2.80 5.03 -3.00
CA PHE A 39 4.20 5.27 -3.33
C PHE A 39 4.68 4.26 -4.38
N GLY A 40 5.95 4.32 -4.76
CA GLY A 40 6.57 3.38 -5.68
C GLY A 40 8.07 3.26 -5.41
N HIS A 41 8.87 3.43 -6.47
CA HIS A 41 10.34 3.44 -6.47
C HIS A 41 11.00 2.08 -6.21
N ILE A 42 10.54 1.34 -5.20
CA ILE A 42 11.04 0.00 -4.88
C ILE A 42 10.21 -1.02 -5.67
N HIS A 43 10.74 -1.48 -6.81
CA HIS A 43 10.04 -2.33 -7.77
C HIS A 43 9.66 -3.69 -7.19
N GLU A 44 10.54 -4.24 -6.35
CA GLU A 44 10.37 -5.48 -5.59
C GLU A 44 9.22 -5.41 -4.59
N GLY A 45 8.93 -4.20 -4.13
CA GLY A 45 7.88 -3.92 -3.18
C GLY A 45 6.49 -3.80 -3.80
N TYR A 46 6.34 -3.93 -5.13
CA TYR A 46 5.03 -3.85 -5.79
C TYR A 46 4.00 -4.72 -5.06
N GLY A 47 2.89 -4.10 -4.68
CA GLY A 47 1.90 -4.76 -3.84
C GLY A 47 1.09 -3.78 -3.01
N ALA A 48 0.18 -4.32 -2.19
CA ALA A 48 -0.54 -3.55 -1.20
C ALA A 48 -0.48 -4.23 0.18
N LEU A 49 -0.46 -3.41 1.23
CA LEU A 49 -0.47 -3.84 2.63
C LEU A 49 -1.61 -3.11 3.34
N ARG A 50 -2.52 -3.85 3.95
CA ARG A 50 -3.48 -3.28 4.90
C ARG A 50 -2.80 -3.21 6.26
N GLY A 51 -2.33 -2.03 6.62
CA GLY A 51 -1.61 -1.78 7.87
C GLY A 51 -2.56 -1.49 9.02
N GLU A 52 -2.25 -2.03 10.20
CA GLU A 52 -3.00 -1.86 11.45
C GLU A 52 -2.12 -1.17 12.50
N TRP A 53 -2.53 0.02 12.94
CA TRP A 53 -1.82 0.79 13.97
C TRP A 53 -2.12 0.24 15.36
N ARG A 54 -1.11 -0.32 16.03
CA ARG A 54 -1.25 -0.91 17.37
C ARG A 54 -1.11 0.13 18.48
N ALA A 55 -1.54 -0.22 19.69
CA ALA A 55 -1.46 0.65 20.88
C ALA A 55 -0.01 0.99 21.27
N ASP A 56 0.92 0.05 21.08
CA ASP A 56 2.37 0.27 21.25
C ASP A 56 2.98 1.08 20.10
N THR A 57 2.14 1.57 19.19
CA THR A 57 2.48 2.44 18.08
C THR A 57 3.33 1.76 16.99
N THR A 58 3.41 0.42 17.01
CA THR A 58 3.94 -0.40 15.92
C THR A 58 2.91 -0.58 14.81
N LEU A 59 3.39 -0.94 13.62
CA LEU A 59 2.53 -1.25 12.48
C LEU A 59 2.47 -2.77 12.31
N GLY A 60 1.29 -3.35 12.52
CA GLY A 60 0.96 -4.68 12.02
C GLY A 60 0.38 -4.58 10.61
N GLY A 61 -0.01 -5.71 10.02
CA GLY A 61 -0.79 -5.68 8.80
C GLY A 61 -0.82 -7.00 8.06
N THR A 62 -1.65 -7.06 7.03
CA THR A 62 -1.78 -8.21 6.14
C THR A 62 -1.56 -7.75 4.71
N LYS A 63 -0.72 -8.47 3.95
CA LYS A 63 -0.58 -8.22 2.52
C LYS A 63 -1.92 -8.45 1.84
N VAL A 64 -2.29 -7.55 0.95
CA VAL A 64 -3.46 -7.75 0.09
C VAL A 64 -3.10 -8.80 -0.93
N VAL A 65 -3.90 -9.85 -1.02
CA VAL A 65 -3.74 -10.94 -1.99
C VAL A 65 -4.75 -10.73 -3.10
N CYS A 66 -4.27 -10.69 -4.33
CA CYS A 66 -5.12 -10.66 -5.52
C CYS A 66 -5.02 -12.00 -6.24
N ASP A 67 -6.10 -12.40 -6.90
CA ASP A 67 -6.11 -13.54 -7.82
C ASP A 67 -5.29 -13.20 -9.08
N GLU A 68 -4.21 -13.93 -9.33
CA GLU A 68 -3.29 -13.63 -10.43
C GLU A 68 -3.93 -13.80 -11.82
N ASP A 69 -4.82 -14.78 -11.98
CA ASP A 69 -5.52 -15.04 -13.24
C ASP A 69 -6.46 -13.87 -13.56
N ARG A 70 -7.21 -13.43 -12.55
CA ARG A 70 -8.08 -12.24 -12.66
C ARG A 70 -7.28 -10.97 -12.93
N VAL A 71 -6.16 -10.77 -12.24
CA VAL A 71 -5.27 -9.60 -12.47
C VAL A 71 -4.78 -9.57 -13.91
N ARG A 72 -4.43 -10.74 -14.46
CA ARG A 72 -3.96 -10.88 -15.83
C ARG A 72 -5.09 -10.65 -16.85
N GLU A 73 -6.27 -11.19 -16.60
CA GLU A 73 -7.44 -11.05 -17.47
C GLU A 73 -7.94 -9.59 -17.50
N GLU A 74 -8.15 -9.00 -16.33
CA GLU A 74 -8.67 -7.65 -16.16
C GLU A 74 -7.59 -6.56 -16.28
N ARG A 75 -6.32 -6.96 -16.35
CA ARG A 75 -5.15 -6.07 -16.40
C ARG A 75 -5.10 -5.06 -15.25
N GLY A 76 -5.48 -5.48 -14.05
CA GLY A 76 -5.54 -4.64 -12.86
C GLY A 76 -5.50 -5.44 -11.56
N ALA A 77 -4.84 -4.91 -10.54
CA ALA A 77 -4.93 -5.41 -9.17
C ALA A 77 -6.02 -4.63 -8.43
N TYR A 78 -6.93 -5.34 -7.76
CA TYR A 78 -8.11 -4.74 -7.15
C TYR A 78 -8.10 -4.93 -5.65
N VAL A 79 -8.49 -3.88 -4.94
CA VAL A 79 -8.75 -3.94 -3.51
C VAL A 79 -9.91 -3.03 -3.17
N ASP A 80 -10.94 -3.62 -2.56
CA ASP A 80 -12.10 -2.90 -2.05
C ASP A 80 -12.01 -2.82 -0.52
N VAL A 81 -11.92 -1.59 -0.02
CA VAL A 81 -11.94 -1.27 1.41
C VAL A 81 -13.04 -0.26 1.75
N SER A 82 -14.04 -0.11 0.87
CA SER A 82 -15.25 0.68 1.08
C SER A 82 -16.21 0.02 2.07
N ALA A 83 -17.26 0.73 2.44
CA ALA A 83 -18.37 0.26 3.27
C ALA A 83 -19.15 -0.90 2.65
N ASP A 84 -19.13 -1.01 1.32
CA ASP A 84 -19.78 -2.10 0.57
C ASP A 84 -18.94 -3.39 0.59
N SER A 85 -17.67 -3.29 0.98
CA SER A 85 -16.81 -4.46 1.18
C SER A 85 -17.22 -5.26 2.42
N GLY A 86 -16.91 -6.55 2.45
CA GLY A 86 -17.08 -7.38 3.65
C GLY A 86 -16.13 -7.00 4.81
N ARG A 87 -15.21 -6.05 4.61
CA ARG A 87 -14.22 -5.62 5.61
C ARG A 87 -13.78 -4.16 5.35
N PRO A 88 -14.62 -3.15 5.63
CA PRO A 88 -14.30 -1.74 5.38
C PRO A 88 -13.06 -1.25 6.13
N LEU A 89 -12.36 -0.25 5.58
CA LEU A 89 -11.20 0.37 6.24
C LEU A 89 -11.63 1.15 7.50
N ARG A 90 -10.96 0.90 8.63
CA ARG A 90 -11.17 1.65 9.88
C ARG A 90 -10.26 2.88 9.93
N PHE A 91 -10.82 4.06 9.61
CA PHE A 91 -10.04 5.30 9.60
C PHE A 91 -9.42 5.63 10.96
N GLY A 92 -8.14 6.00 10.97
CA GLY A 92 -7.37 6.28 12.19
C GLY A 92 -6.82 5.03 12.88
N GLU A 93 -7.31 3.83 12.56
CA GLU A 93 -6.76 2.55 13.03
C GLU A 93 -6.01 1.80 11.94
N GLU A 94 -6.40 2.00 10.68
CA GLU A 94 -5.82 1.33 9.53
C GLU A 94 -5.37 2.34 8.46
N THR A 95 -4.35 1.94 7.71
CA THR A 95 -3.89 2.63 6.51
C THR A 95 -3.67 1.59 5.41
N LEU A 96 -4.26 1.80 4.24
CA LEU A 96 -3.93 1.01 3.05
C LEU A 96 -2.66 1.59 2.41
N PHE A 97 -1.60 0.80 2.40
CA PHE A 97 -0.35 1.15 1.72
C PHE A 97 -0.32 0.48 0.37
N VAL A 98 -0.01 1.23 -0.68
CA VAL A 98 0.05 0.74 -2.06
C VAL A 98 1.38 1.13 -2.68
N ASN A 99 2.22 0.14 -2.98
CA ASN A 99 3.38 0.31 -3.83
C ASN A 99 2.94 0.08 -5.28
N ALA A 100 2.77 1.18 -6.01
CA ALA A 100 2.30 1.24 -7.40
C ALA A 100 3.46 1.26 -8.42
N SER A 101 4.61 0.65 -8.09
CA SER A 101 5.73 0.54 -9.03
C SER A 101 5.30 -0.24 -10.28
N VAL A 102 5.31 0.42 -11.43
CA VAL A 102 4.90 -0.17 -12.72
C VAL A 102 5.97 -1.12 -13.27
N LEU A 103 7.23 -0.79 -13.03
CA LEU A 103 8.36 -1.57 -13.49
C LEU A 103 8.72 -2.67 -12.50
N ASN A 104 9.27 -3.76 -13.02
CA ASN A 104 9.99 -4.75 -12.22
C ASN A 104 11.50 -4.44 -12.16
N GLU A 105 12.25 -5.29 -11.47
CA GLU A 105 13.71 -5.29 -11.33
C GLU A 105 14.50 -5.25 -12.65
N ARG A 106 13.88 -5.74 -13.73
CA ARG A 106 14.45 -5.75 -15.09
C ARG A 106 14.00 -4.55 -15.91
N TYR A 107 13.42 -3.53 -15.27
CA TYR A 107 12.88 -2.32 -15.89
C TYR A 107 11.83 -2.59 -16.97
N ARG A 108 11.05 -3.67 -16.82
CA ARG A 108 9.92 -3.97 -17.70
C ARG A 108 8.61 -3.54 -17.05
N ALA A 109 7.76 -2.84 -17.80
CA ALA A 109 6.43 -2.43 -17.36
C ALA A 109 5.47 -3.62 -17.35
N VAL A 110 5.51 -4.41 -16.28
CA VAL A 110 4.75 -5.67 -16.16
C VAL A 110 3.80 -5.67 -14.98
N ASN A 111 3.98 -4.78 -14.01
CA ASN A 111 3.11 -4.73 -12.84
C ASN A 111 1.78 -4.07 -13.23
N ALA A 112 0.68 -4.72 -12.84
CA ALA A 112 -0.64 -4.20 -13.11
C ALA A 112 -0.90 -2.90 -12.31
N PRO A 113 -1.73 -1.98 -12.82
CA PRO A 113 -2.20 -0.85 -12.03
C PRO A 113 -3.05 -1.34 -10.84
N TRP A 114 -2.99 -0.61 -9.72
CA TRP A 114 -3.90 -0.82 -8.59
C TRP A 114 -5.17 0.01 -8.75
N VAL A 115 -6.32 -0.65 -8.63
CA VAL A 115 -7.65 -0.06 -8.50
C VAL A 115 -8.09 -0.22 -7.05
N VAL A 116 -8.43 0.90 -6.41
CA VAL A 116 -8.74 0.96 -4.98
C VAL A 116 -10.12 1.59 -4.80
N ASP A 117 -11.06 0.81 -4.28
CA ASP A 117 -12.36 1.32 -3.84
C ASP A 117 -12.27 1.70 -2.36
N LEU A 118 -12.57 2.97 -2.05
CA LEU A 118 -12.40 3.55 -0.73
C LEU A 118 -13.42 4.68 -0.49
N ASP A 119 -14.04 4.67 0.68
CA ASP A 119 -14.90 5.78 1.10
C ASP A 119 -14.11 7.00 1.56
N LEU A 120 -14.52 8.15 1.04
CA LEU A 120 -14.03 9.46 1.44
C LEU A 120 -15.13 10.22 2.20
N PRO A 121 -14.76 11.05 3.20
CA PRO A 121 -15.72 11.95 3.82
C PRO A 121 -16.31 12.88 2.75
N VAL A 122 -17.60 13.20 2.88
CA VAL A 122 -18.24 14.23 2.07
C VAL A 122 -17.50 15.55 2.29
N ALA A 123 -17.17 16.26 1.21
CA ALA A 123 -16.58 17.58 1.31
C ALA A 123 -17.57 18.52 2.04
N SER A 124 -17.11 19.10 3.15
CA SER A 124 -17.85 20.10 3.93
C SER A 124 -17.81 21.47 3.28
#